data_AF-A0A225DAY5-F1
#
_entry.id   AF-A0A225DAY5-F1
#
_cell.length_a   1.000
_cell.length_b   1.000
_cell.length_c   1.000
_cell.angle_alpha   90.00
_cell.angle_beta   90.00
_cell.angle_gamma   90.00
#
_symmetry.space_group_name_H-M   'P 1'
#
loop_
_entity.id
_entity.type
_entity.pdbx_description
1 polymer ?
#
loop_
_entity_poly.entity_id
_entity_poly.type
_entity_poly.pdbx_seq_one_letter_code
_entity_poly.pdbx_strand_id
1 'polypeptide(L)'
;MYDAAGQKIASVDPLLRITTTAYDGAARPNVKANPLWQRTTTVYDVASQKVAAVDPLNRVSTNVYDPAGRTIATGNPLNQRTTTVYDAAGQTLATVNPLAYRTTYAYDLGRRKQRMTNARGTSPPSSTTRPARTSGRSTRSNRRRRTGTTWPAGRP
;
A
#
# COMPACT_ATOMS: atom_id res chain seq x y z
N MET A 1 -8.73 34.55 16.65
CA MET A 1 -7.52 35.13 17.26
C MET A 1 -6.32 34.62 16.50
N TYR A 2 -5.36 35.50 16.21
CA TYR A 2 -4.16 35.20 15.45
C TYR A 2 -2.92 35.50 16.30
N ASP A 3 -1.81 34.81 16.05
CA ASP A 3 -0.51 35.18 16.61
C ASP A 3 0.14 36.33 15.82
N ALA A 4 1.34 36.74 16.25
CA ALA A 4 2.11 37.80 15.60
C ALA A 4 2.53 37.45 14.15
N ALA A 5 2.54 36.17 13.79
CA ALA A 5 2.84 35.69 12.44
C ALA A 5 1.58 35.54 11.56
N GLY A 6 0.40 35.95 12.06
CA GLY A 6 -0.87 35.85 11.35
C GLY A 6 -1.47 34.44 11.33
N GLN A 7 -1.02 33.54 12.21
CA GLN A 7 -1.49 32.15 12.28
C GLN A 7 -2.64 32.03 13.28
N LYS A 8 -3.65 31.22 12.96
CA LYS A 8 -4.90 31.15 13.72
C LYS A 8 -4.75 30.32 15.00
N ILE A 9 -4.52 30.98 16.13
CA ILE A 9 -4.34 30.32 17.43
C ILE A 9 -5.64 29.97 18.16
N ALA A 10 -6.73 30.67 17.86
CA ALA A 10 -8.05 30.34 18.40
C ALA A 10 -9.20 30.71 17.46
N SER A 11 -10.23 29.88 17.45
CA SER A 11 -11.52 30.11 16.79
C SER A 11 -12.63 29.98 17.82
N VAL A 12 -13.59 30.90 17.78
CA VAL A 12 -14.85 30.77 18.52
C VAL A 12 -15.95 30.59 17.48
N ASP A 13 -16.81 29.59 17.66
CA ASP A 13 -17.99 29.40 16.80
C ASP A 13 -19.18 30.26 17.31
N PRO A 14 -20.30 30.37 16.56
CA PRO A 14 -21.48 31.11 17.02
C PRO A 14 -22.12 30.58 18.31
N LEU A 15 -21.74 29.37 18.74
CA LEU A 15 -22.20 28.72 19.98
C LEU A 15 -21.20 28.92 21.13
N LEU A 16 -20.27 29.88 21.00
CA LEU A 16 -19.22 30.20 21.97
C LEU A 16 -18.25 29.04 22.27
N ARG A 17 -18.14 28.07 21.38
CA ARG A 17 -17.22 26.95 21.52
C ARG A 17 -15.84 27.35 20.99
N ILE A 18 -14.81 27.15 21.82
CA ILE A 18 -13.45 27.60 21.53
C ILE A 18 -12.62 26.42 21.02
N THR A 19 -12.01 26.57 19.85
CA THR A 19 -10.97 25.65 19.35
C THR A 19 -9.65 26.38 19.34
N THR A 20 -8.62 25.80 19.95
CA THR A 20 -7.27 26.38 19.97
C THR A 20 -6.30 25.55 19.14
N THR A 21 -5.34 26.22 18.53
CA THR A 21 -4.25 25.61 17.78
C THR A 21 -2.96 26.28 18.22
N ALA A 22 -1.96 25.50 18.59
CA ALA A 22 -0.60 25.98 18.75
C ALA A 22 0.24 25.54 17.55
N TYR A 23 1.25 26.34 17.25
CA TYR A 23 2.18 26.11 16.17
C TYR A 23 3.59 25.97 16.72
N ASP A 24 4.43 25.18 16.05
CA ASP A 24 5.85 25.11 16.33
C ASP A 24 6.62 26.27 15.68
N GLY A 25 7.93 26.37 15.93
CA GLY A 25 8.78 27.41 15.35
C GLY A 25 8.88 27.39 13.81
N ALA A 26 8.38 26.34 13.16
CA ALA A 26 8.30 26.22 11.71
C ALA A 26 6.87 26.50 11.18
N ALA A 27 6.01 27.14 11.98
CA ALA A 27 4.62 27.46 11.63
C ALA A 27 3.72 26.23 11.37
N ARG A 28 4.05 25.07 11.95
CA ARG A 28 3.28 23.84 11.80
C ARG A 28 2.43 23.58 13.03
N PRO A 29 1.17 23.15 12.89
CA PRO A 29 0.27 22.96 14.03
C PRO A 29 0.71 21.76 14.87
N ASN A 30 1.31 21.99 16.03
CA ASN A 30 1.81 20.94 16.93
C ASN A 30 0.82 20.57 18.03
N VAL A 31 -0.12 21.45 18.37
CA VAL A 31 -1.17 21.17 19.36
C VAL A 31 -2.50 21.68 18.85
N LYS A 32 -3.56 20.89 19.05
CA LYS A 32 -4.93 21.32 18.78
C LYS A 32 -5.81 20.90 19.95
N ALA A 33 -6.55 21.83 20.54
CA ALA A 33 -7.58 21.51 21.52
C ALA A 33 -8.95 21.86 20.98
N ASN A 34 -9.90 20.94 21.11
CA ASN A 34 -11.28 21.18 20.75
C ASN A 34 -12.03 21.89 21.91
N PRO A 35 -13.30 22.29 21.71
CA PRO A 35 -14.08 22.95 22.75
C PRO A 35 -14.37 22.12 24.00
N LEU A 36 -14.16 20.81 23.93
CA LEU A 36 -14.27 19.89 25.07
C LEU A 36 -12.93 19.74 25.81
N TRP A 37 -11.97 20.63 25.55
CA TRP A 37 -10.60 20.59 26.09
C TRP A 37 -9.81 19.33 25.72
N GLN A 38 -10.28 18.58 24.72
CA GLN A 38 -9.59 17.39 24.23
C GLN A 38 -8.41 17.82 23.36
N ARG A 39 -7.20 17.56 23.86
CA ARG A 39 -5.94 17.99 23.25
C ARG A 39 -5.32 16.89 22.41
N THR A 40 -5.04 17.20 21.15
CA THR A 40 -4.21 16.37 20.27
C THR A 40 -2.86 17.04 20.08
N THR A 41 -1.78 16.31 20.33
CA THR A 41 -0.41 16.81 20.14
C THR A 41 0.21 16.06 18.96
N THR A 42 0.81 16.77 18.01
CA THR A 42 1.52 16.19 16.86
C THR A 42 2.97 16.63 16.91
N VAL A 43 3.88 15.68 16.78
CA VAL A 43 5.32 15.90 16.72
C VAL A 43 5.76 15.69 15.28
N TYR A 44 6.54 16.65 14.78
CA TYR A 44 7.07 16.67 13.43
C TYR A 44 8.58 16.50 13.45
N ASP A 45 9.13 15.85 12.43
CA ASP A 45 10.57 15.87 12.17
C ASP A 45 11.01 17.15 11.44
N VAL A 46 12.30 17.23 11.14
CA VAL A 46 12.91 18.31 10.36
C VAL A 46 12.39 18.39 8.93
N ALA A 47 11.88 17.29 8.38
CA ALA A 47 11.28 17.22 7.05
C ALA A 47 9.77 17.50 7.05
N SER A 48 9.20 17.95 8.17
CA SER A 48 7.76 18.22 8.34
C SER A 48 6.85 17.01 8.24
N GLN A 49 7.37 15.84 8.58
CA GLN A 49 6.64 14.58 8.61
C GLN A 49 6.23 14.24 10.04
N LYS A 50 5.05 13.64 10.22
CA LYS A 50 4.45 13.38 11.54
C LYS A 50 5.04 12.13 12.18
N VAL A 51 6.03 12.31 13.06
CA VAL A 51 6.71 11.19 13.73
C VAL A 51 5.94 10.66 14.93
N ALA A 52 5.15 11.49 15.60
CA ALA A 52 4.29 11.06 16.69
C ALA A 52 3.00 11.88 16.75
N ALA A 53 1.94 11.26 17.23
CA ALA A 53 0.69 11.91 17.57
C ALA A 53 0.17 11.36 18.89
N VAL A 54 -0.20 12.24 19.80
CA VAL A 54 -0.83 11.92 21.07
C VAL A 54 -2.27 12.38 21.00
N ASP A 55 -3.20 11.45 21.15
CA ASP A 55 -4.64 11.76 21.18
C ASP A 55 -5.07 12.33 22.55
N PRO A 56 -6.31 12.81 22.68
CA PRO A 56 -6.82 13.33 23.94
C PRO A 56 -6.96 12.31 25.07
N LEU A 57 -6.84 11.03 24.76
CA LEU A 57 -6.90 9.91 25.69
C LEU A 57 -5.48 9.42 26.04
N ASN A 58 -4.47 10.26 25.80
CA ASN A 58 -3.04 10.00 26.02
C ASN A 58 -2.51 8.78 25.26
N ARG A 59 -3.17 8.40 24.16
CA ARG A 59 -2.73 7.31 23.31
C ARG A 59 -1.76 7.82 22.26
N VAL A 60 -0.62 7.16 22.17
CA VAL A 60 0.48 7.56 21.28
C VAL A 60 0.48 6.71 20.01
N SER A 61 0.49 7.36 18.86
CA SER A 61 0.78 6.74 17.57
C SER A 61 2.08 7.29 17.04
N THR A 62 2.92 6.45 16.44
CA THR A 62 4.24 6.85 15.93
C THR A 62 4.40 6.45 14.48
N ASN A 63 5.05 7.26 13.67
CA ASN A 63 5.45 6.89 12.32
C ASN A 63 6.96 7.08 12.17
N VAL A 64 7.58 6.16 11.43
CA VAL A 64 8.99 6.24 11.05
C VAL A 64 9.05 6.28 9.54
N TYR A 65 9.85 7.20 9.02
CA TYR A 65 10.02 7.43 7.60
C TYR A 65 11.43 7.08 7.16
N ASP A 66 11.59 6.69 5.90
CA ASP A 66 12.88 6.59 5.26
C ASP A 66 13.36 7.97 4.72
N PRO A 67 14.62 8.07 4.24
CA PRO A 67 15.12 9.32 3.67
C PRO A 67 14.34 9.83 2.43
N ALA A 68 13.53 8.97 1.80
CA ALA A 68 12.66 9.33 0.69
C ALA A 68 11.25 9.77 1.16
N GLY A 69 11.01 9.86 2.47
CA GLY A 69 9.73 10.26 3.08
C GLY A 69 8.64 9.18 3.07
N ARG A 70 9.01 7.92 2.84
CA ARG A 70 8.08 6.78 2.84
C ARG A 70 8.00 6.16 4.23
N THR A 71 6.80 5.80 4.68
CA THR A 71 6.58 5.24 6.02
C THR A 71 7.08 3.80 6.13
N ILE A 72 8.21 3.59 6.81
CA ILE A 72 8.79 2.26 7.04
C ILE A 72 8.29 1.58 8.31
N ALA A 73 7.73 2.33 9.26
CA ALA A 73 7.06 1.76 10.42
C ALA A 73 5.93 2.65 10.92
N THR A 74 4.85 2.02 11.36
CA THR A 74 3.76 2.67 12.10
C THR A 74 3.53 1.92 13.39
N GLY A 75 3.44 2.66 14.49
CA GLY A 75 3.08 2.17 15.81
C GLY A 75 1.73 2.74 16.19
N ASN A 76 0.83 1.89 16.68
CA ASN A 76 -0.45 2.34 17.20
C ASN A 76 -0.41 2.42 18.75
N PRO A 77 -1.47 2.96 19.37
CA PRO A 77 -1.54 3.07 20.83
C PRO A 77 -1.54 1.76 21.61
N LEU A 78 -1.83 0.64 20.96
CA LEU A 78 -1.80 -0.68 21.56
C LEU A 78 -0.38 -1.28 21.53
N ASN A 79 0.63 -0.44 21.27
CA ASN A 79 2.02 -0.83 21.07
C ASN A 79 2.20 -1.85 19.92
N GLN A 80 1.25 -1.87 18.99
CA GLN A 80 1.29 -2.74 17.83
C GLN A 80 2.03 -2.02 16.70
N ARG A 81 3.09 -2.64 16.20
CA ARG A 81 3.94 -2.07 15.16
C ARG A 81 3.76 -2.79 13.84
N THR A 82 3.50 -2.04 12.78
CA THR A 82 3.53 -2.52 11.40
C THR A 82 4.78 -1.95 10.72
N THR A 83 5.56 -2.78 10.03
CA THR A 83 6.73 -2.32 9.28
C THR A 83 6.58 -2.60 7.81
N THR A 84 6.96 -1.66 6.97
CA THR A 84 6.91 -1.76 5.51
C THR A 84 8.32 -1.64 4.96
N VAL A 85 8.71 -2.60 4.12
CA VAL A 85 9.99 -2.61 3.41
C VAL A 85 9.71 -2.22 1.97
N TYR A 86 10.44 -1.24 1.47
CA TYR A 86 10.36 -0.78 0.09
C TYR A 86 11.60 -1.18 -0.71
N ASP A 87 11.42 -1.36 -2.02
CA ASP A 87 12.53 -1.45 -2.96
C ASP A 87 13.06 -0.06 -3.35
N ALA A 88 14.15 -0.06 -4.13
CA ALA A 88 14.76 1.16 -4.68
C ALA A 88 13.81 1.93 -5.63
N ALA A 89 12.79 1.27 -6.17
CA ALA A 89 11.84 1.85 -7.12
C ALA A 89 10.56 2.40 -6.47
N GLY A 90 10.40 2.32 -5.13
CA GLY A 90 9.19 2.81 -4.46
C GLY A 90 8.19 1.73 -4.03
N GLN A 91 8.39 0.48 -4.42
CA GLN A 91 7.39 -0.58 -4.31
C GLN A 91 7.54 -1.33 -3.00
N THR A 92 6.42 -1.69 -2.38
CA THR A 92 6.41 -2.43 -1.10
C THR A 92 6.86 -3.87 -1.31
N LEU A 93 8.07 -4.22 -0.91
CA LEU A 93 8.65 -5.57 -0.96
C LEU A 93 8.07 -6.48 0.13
N ALA A 94 7.85 -5.95 1.33
CA ALA A 94 7.28 -6.71 2.43
C ALA A 94 6.52 -5.80 3.41
N THR A 95 5.52 -6.36 4.07
CA THR A 95 4.89 -5.79 5.25
C THR A 95 4.97 -6.80 6.38
N VAL A 96 5.31 -6.37 7.59
CA VAL A 96 5.25 -7.18 8.80
C VAL A 96 4.20 -6.57 9.69
N ASN A 97 3.19 -7.35 10.04
CA ASN A 97 2.14 -6.89 10.93
C ASN A 97 2.56 -7.03 12.42
N PRO A 98 1.76 -6.51 13.35
CA PRO A 98 2.07 -6.57 14.78
C PRO A 98 2.15 -7.98 15.38
N LEU A 99 1.59 -8.97 14.70
CA LEU A 99 1.64 -10.39 15.07
C LEU A 99 2.87 -11.09 14.49
N ALA A 100 3.88 -10.33 14.03
CA ALA A 100 5.08 -10.79 13.36
C ALA A 100 4.83 -11.56 12.05
N TYR A 101 3.61 -11.51 11.50
CA TYR A 101 3.30 -12.11 10.22
C TYR A 101 3.83 -11.22 9.09
N ARG A 102 4.81 -11.76 8.35
CA ARG A 102 5.38 -11.14 7.17
C ARG A 102 4.60 -11.52 5.92
N THR A 103 4.19 -10.51 5.16
CA THR A 103 3.65 -10.64 3.82
C THR A 103 4.68 -10.09 2.83
N THR A 104 5.12 -10.89 1.87
CA THR A 104 6.06 -10.46 0.83
C THR A 104 5.37 -10.27 -0.50
N TYR A 105 5.77 -9.24 -1.23
CA TYR A 105 5.28 -8.94 -2.57
C TYR A 105 6.44 -9.06 -3.56
N ALA A 106 6.22 -9.79 -4.65
CA ALA A 106 7.12 -9.82 -5.80
C ALA A 106 6.48 -9.05 -6.97
N TYR A 107 7.28 -8.23 -7.64
CA TYR A 107 6.85 -7.44 -8.79
C TYR A 107 7.59 -7.89 -10.05
N ASP A 108 6.88 -7.90 -11.17
CA ASP A 108 7.49 -8.11 -12.49
C ASP A 108 8.26 -6.86 -12.97
N LEU A 109 9.05 -7.01 -14.03
CA LEU A 109 9.70 -5.91 -14.76
C LEU A 109 8.70 -4.81 -15.20
N GLY A 110 7.43 -5.16 -15.37
CA GLY A 110 6.32 -4.23 -15.65
C GLY A 110 5.70 -3.55 -14.41
N ARG A 111 6.31 -3.65 -13.22
CA ARG A 111 5.81 -3.11 -11.92
C ARG A 111 4.43 -3.64 -11.52
N ARG A 112 4.04 -4.81 -12.04
CA ARG A 112 2.78 -5.49 -11.68
C ARG A 112 3.05 -6.45 -10.52
N LYS A 113 2.17 -6.44 -9.50
CA LYS A 113 2.21 -7.41 -8.39
C LYS A 113 2.00 -8.81 -8.94
N GLN A 114 3.00 -9.69 -8.83
CA GLN A 114 2.91 -11.06 -9.31
C GLN A 114 2.54 -12.05 -8.21
N ARG A 115 3.07 -11.86 -6.99
CA ARG A 115 2.88 -12.81 -5.89
C ARG A 115 2.73 -12.07 -4.57
N MET A 116 1.77 -12.51 -3.77
CA MET A 116 1.60 -12.15 -2.36
C MET A 116 1.76 -13.43 -1.57
N THR A 117 2.80 -13.53 -0.75
CA THR A 117 2.99 -14.68 0.14
C THR A 117 2.62 -14.23 1.54
N ASN A 118 1.50 -14.73 2.06
CA ASN A 118 1.09 -14.46 3.43
C ASN A 118 1.95 -15.30 4.39
N ALA A 119 1.99 -14.92 5.66
CA ALA A 119 2.76 -15.63 6.69
C ALA A 119 2.35 -17.09 6.95
N ARG A 120 1.29 -17.59 6.29
CA ARG A 120 0.85 -18.99 6.31
C ARG A 120 1.41 -19.80 5.12
N GLY A 121 2.32 -19.25 4.32
CA GLY A 121 2.95 -19.92 3.17
C GLY A 121 2.04 -20.07 1.94
N THR A 122 0.74 -19.81 2.07
CA THR A 122 -0.20 -19.83 0.95
C THR A 122 -0.05 -18.56 0.11
N SER A 123 0.57 -18.72 -1.05
CA SER A 123 0.45 -17.77 -2.16
C SER A 123 -0.83 -18.12 -2.93
N PRO A 124 -1.74 -17.18 -3.25
CA PRO A 124 -2.75 -17.46 -4.26
C PRO A 124 -2.02 -17.80 -5.57
N PRO A 125 -2.50 -18.79 -6.36
CA PRO A 125 -1.88 -19.11 -7.62
C PRO A 125 -1.83 -17.84 -8.48
N SER A 126 -0.63 -17.50 -8.95
CA SER A 126 -0.46 -16.49 -9.98
C SER A 126 -1.44 -16.82 -11.09
N SER A 127 -2.27 -15.87 -11.50
CA SER A 127 -3.06 -15.98 -12.73
C SER A 127 -2.08 -15.99 -13.89
N THR A 128 -1.48 -17.16 -14.12
CA THR A 128 -0.65 -17.45 -15.27
C THR A 128 -1.54 -17.23 -16.47
N THR A 129 -1.21 -16.17 -17.20
CA THR A 129 -1.54 -15.93 -18.60
C THR A 129 -1.97 -17.22 -19.28
N ARG A 130 -3.28 -17.32 -19.59
CA ARG A 130 -3.81 -18.38 -20.46
C ARG A 130 -2.93 -18.39 -21.71
N PRO A 131 -2.26 -19.50 -22.07
CA PRO A 131 -1.51 -19.53 -23.31
C PRO A 131 -2.48 -19.16 -24.43
N ALA A 132 -2.07 -18.21 -25.27
CA ALA A 132 -2.82 -17.86 -26.46
C ALA A 132 -3.05 -19.18 -27.21
N ARG A 133 -4.33 -19.55 -27.37
CA ARG A 133 -4.71 -20.69 -28.20
C ARG A 133 -4.34 -20.28 -29.61
N THR A 134 -3.14 -20.65 -30.06
CA THR A 134 -2.75 -20.53 -31.45
C THR A 134 -3.70 -21.42 -32.22
N SER A 135 -4.80 -20.84 -32.72
CA SER A 135 -5.68 -21.48 -33.67
C SER A 135 -4.83 -21.74 -34.90
N GLY A 136 -4.32 -22.96 -35.02
CA GLY A 136 -3.71 -23.46 -36.23
C GLY A 136 -4.73 -23.34 -37.36
N ARG A 137 -4.61 -22.28 -38.15
CA ARG A 137 -5.37 -22.12 -39.39
C ARG A 137 -4.73 -23.05 -40.41
N SER A 138 -5.28 -24.27 -40.46
CA SER A 138 -5.00 -25.28 -41.47
C SER A 138 -5.19 -24.70 -42.87
N THR A 139 -4.09 -24.39 -43.57
CA THR A 139 -4.10 -24.19 -45.02
C THR A 139 -4.09 -25.56 -45.66
N ARG A 140 -5.27 -26.09 -45.97
CA ARG A 140 -5.47 -27.30 -46.75
C ARG A 140 -4.95 -27.07 -48.16
N SER A 141 -3.70 -27.45 -48.42
CA SER A 141 -3.15 -27.49 -49.78
C SER A 141 -3.79 -28.66 -50.52
N ASN A 142 -4.58 -28.35 -51.54
CA ASN A 142 -5.21 -29.32 -52.40
C ASN A 142 -4.20 -29.73 -53.50
N ARG A 143 -3.65 -30.95 -53.45
CA ARG A 143 -2.84 -31.46 -54.56
C ARG A 143 -2.92 -32.99 -54.69
N ARG A 144 -3.21 -33.39 -55.94
CA ARG A 144 -3.05 -34.71 -56.62
C ARG A 144 -4.25 -35.65 -56.46
N ARG A 145 -5.15 -35.76 -57.46
CA ARG A 145 -5.08 -36.47 -58.77
C ARG A 145 -4.96 -38.01 -58.62
N ARG A 146 -6.03 -38.71 -59.10
CA ARG A 146 -6.09 -39.91 -60.00
C ARG A 146 -5.04 -41.02 -59.74
N THR A 147 -5.33 -42.33 -59.70
CA THR A 147 -6.38 -43.19 -60.29
C THR A 147 -6.14 -44.64 -59.83
N GLY A 148 -7.21 -45.45 -59.74
CA GLY A 148 -7.25 -46.89 -60.12
C GLY A 148 -7.05 -47.95 -59.01
N THR A 149 -8.06 -48.80 -58.73
CA THR A 149 -8.27 -50.19 -59.27
C THR A 149 -7.37 -51.20 -58.51
N THR A 150 -7.78 -52.28 -57.81
CA THR A 150 -8.96 -53.18 -57.75
C THR A 150 -8.90 -54.03 -56.44
N TRP A 151 -10.03 -54.64 -56.07
CA TRP A 151 -10.34 -55.60 -54.98
C TRP A 151 -9.65 -57.00 -55.11
N PRO A 152 -9.91 -58.05 -54.27
CA PRO A 152 -9.84 -58.17 -52.79
C PRO A 152 -9.29 -59.54 -52.26
N ALA A 153 -9.46 -59.76 -50.95
CA ALA A 153 -9.71 -61.03 -50.23
C ALA A 153 -8.53 -61.87 -49.72
N GLY A 154 -8.71 -62.39 -48.49
CA GLY A 154 -7.94 -63.50 -47.94
C GLY A 154 -7.72 -63.40 -46.42
N ARG A 155 -8.70 -63.86 -45.64
CA ARG A 155 -8.45 -64.43 -44.29
C ARG A 155 -7.73 -65.79 -44.45
N PRO A 156 -7.00 -66.26 -43.43
CA PRO A 156 -7.62 -66.99 -42.32
C PRO A 156 -7.56 -66.24 -40.99
#